data_AF-A0A1A3UWG1-F1
#
_entry.id   AF-A0A1A3UWG1-F1
#
_cell.length_a   1.000
_cell.length_b   1.000
_cell.length_c   1.000
_cell.angle_alpha   90.00
_cell.angle_beta   90.00
_cell.angle_gamma   90.00
#
_symmetry.space_group_name_H-M   'P 1'
#
loop_
_entity.id
_entity.type
_entity.pdbx_description
1 polymer ?
#
loop_
_entity_poly.entity_id
_entity_poly.type
_entity_poly.pdbx_seq_one_letter_code
_entity_poly.pdbx_strand_id
1 'polypeptide(L)' 'MRRGALLFGKLLPVGIGVVVGAIGNYLAGKKMIRNANRAFGAPPARWPRALHLVPRIHEAG' A
#
# COMPACT_ATOMS: atom_id res chain seq x y z
N MET A 1 -18.33 -27.15 25.52
CA MET A 1 -17.35 -26.04 25.65
C MET A 1 -15.94 -26.31 25.10
N ARG A 2 -15.63 -27.42 24.39
CA ARG A 2 -14.26 -27.73 23.92
C ARG A 2 -13.88 -27.24 22.51
N ARG A 3 -14.81 -26.65 21.73
CA ARG A 3 -14.56 -26.21 20.34
C ARG A 3 -13.96 -24.80 20.20
N GLY A 4 -14.15 -23.91 21.17
CA GLY A 4 -13.66 -22.52 21.11
C GLY A 4 -12.14 -22.38 21.30
N ALA A 5 -11.54 -23.22 22.16
CA ALA A 5 -10.10 -23.18 22.44
C ALA A 5 -9.24 -23.65 21.25
N LEU A 6 -9.74 -24.58 20.44
CA LEU A 6 -9.06 -25.09 19.24
C LEU A 6 -9.05 -24.08 18.09
N LEU A 7 -10.06 -23.21 18.00
CA LEU A 7 -10.11 -22.11 17.03
C LEU A 7 -9.17 -20.96 17.42
N PHE A 8 -9.01 -20.70 18.72
CA PHE A 8 -8.06 -19.70 19.24
C PHE A 8 -6.60 -20.03 18.87
N GLY A 9 -6.24 -21.32 18.84
CA GLY A 9 -4.91 -21.78 18.45
C GLY A 9 -4.53 -21.51 16.98
N LYS A 10 -5.50 -21.34 16.08
CA LYS A 10 -5.27 -21.00 14.65
C LYS A 10 -5.26 -19.50 14.37
N LEU A 11 -5.90 -18.70 15.21
CA LEU A 11 -5.95 -17.24 15.04
C LEU A 11 -4.68 -16.54 15.55
N LEU A 12 -3.95 -17.16 16.49
CA LEU A 12 -2.66 -16.66 16.98
C LEU A 12 -1.60 -16.52 15.86
N PRO A 13 -1.31 -17.55 15.05
CA PRO A 13 -0.39 -17.43 13.91
C PRO A 13 -0.88 -16.44 12.84
N VAL A 14 -2.19 -16.45 12.57
CA VAL A 14 -2.81 -15.54 11.59
C VAL A 14 -2.65 -14.08 12.05
N GLY A 15 -2.86 -13.79 13.33
CA GLY A 15 -2.67 -12.45 13.90
C GLY A 15 -1.24 -11.95 13.73
N ILE A 16 -0.24 -12.80 14.00
CA ILE A 16 1.18 -12.45 13.80
C ILE A 16 1.46 -12.18 12.31
N GLY A 17 0.97 -13.06 11.42
CA GLY A 17 1.13 -12.89 9.97
C GLY A 17 0.56 -11.57 9.46
N VAL A 18 -0.62 -11.17 9.96
CA VAL A 18 -1.25 -9.89 9.60
C VAL A 18 -0.43 -8.70 10.09
N VAL A 19 0.08 -8.72 11.33
CA VAL A 19 0.90 -7.63 11.87
C VAL A 19 2.20 -7.48 11.08
N VAL A 20 2.91 -8.59 10.84
CA VAL A 20 4.16 -8.58 10.08
C VAL A 20 3.92 -8.12 8.64
N GLY A 21 2.87 -8.62 7.99
CA GLY A 21 2.49 -8.20 6.64
C GLY A 21 2.15 -6.71 6.56
N ALA A 22 1.38 -6.19 7.52
CA ALA A 22 1.01 -4.78 7.58
C ALA A 22 2.22 -3.87 7.76
N ILE A 23 3.13 -4.21 8.70
CA ILE A 23 4.37 -3.47 8.92
C ILE A 23 5.26 -3.52 7.68
N GLY A 24 5.42 -4.69 7.07
CA GLY A 24 6.20 -4.87 5.84
C GLY A 24 5.70 -3.98 4.71
N ASN A 25 4.38 -4.00 4.46
CA ASN A 25 3.75 -3.17 3.44
C ASN A 25 3.93 -1.66 3.72
N TYR A 26 3.77 -1.24 4.97
CA TYR A 26 3.96 0.15 5.38
C TYR A 26 5.40 0.64 5.14
N LEU A 27 6.40 -0.16 5.54
CA LEU A 27 7.81 0.19 5.35
C LEU A 27 8.21 0.24 3.87
N ALA A 28 7.69 -0.68 3.05
CA ALA A 28 7.90 -0.71 1.62
C ALA A 28 7.37 0.58 0.94
N GLY A 29 6.13 0.97 1.25
CA GLY A 29 5.53 2.22 0.76
C GLY A 29 6.34 3.45 1.17
N LYS A 30 6.75 3.54 2.44
CA LYS A 30 7.57 4.66 2.93
C LYS A 30 8.93 4.73 2.24
N LYS A 31 9.55 3.58 1.96
CA LYS A 31 10.82 3.52 1.21
C LYS A 31 10.62 3.97 -0.23
N MET A 32 9.52 3.59 -0.87
CA MET A 32 9.18 4.00 -2.24
C MET A 32 9.02 5.52 -2.33
N ILE A 33 8.26 6.13 -1.41
CA ILE A 33 8.08 7.60 -1.35
C ILE A 33 9.42 8.29 -1.14
N ARG A 34 10.25 7.80 -0.21
CA ARG A 34 11.58 8.37 0.04
C ARG A 34 12.49 8.26 -1.19
N ASN A 35 12.44 7.13 -1.89
CA ASN A 35 13.22 6.93 -3.10
C ASN A 35 12.76 7.85 -4.23
N ALA A 36 11.45 7.97 -4.43
CA ALA A 36 10.87 8.91 -5.41
C ALA A 36 11.28 10.35 -5.11
N ASN A 37 11.18 10.80 -3.85
CA ASN A 37 11.64 12.14 -3.47
C ASN A 37 13.15 12.33 -3.67
N ARG A 38 13.97 11.29 -3.48
CA ARG A 38 15.42 11.36 -3.75
C ARG A 38 15.74 11.43 -5.25
N ALA A 39 15.00 10.71 -6.07
CA ALA A 39 15.22 10.64 -7.52
C ALA A 39 14.64 11.85 -8.27
N PHE A 40 13.45 12.30 -7.89
CA PHE A 40 12.67 13.33 -8.59
C PHE A 40 12.59 14.67 -7.83
N GLY A 41 13.00 14.70 -6.56
CA GLY A 41 12.81 15.87 -5.69
C GLY A 41 11.43 15.90 -5.03
N ALA A 42 11.18 16.95 -4.26
CA ALA A 42 9.90 17.15 -3.58
C ALA A 42 8.80 17.51 -4.59
N PRO A 43 7.57 16.98 -4.42
CA PRO A 43 6.45 17.38 -5.27
C PRO A 43 6.14 18.88 -5.08
N PRO A 44 5.74 19.59 -6.16
CA PRO A 44 5.39 20.99 -6.07
C PRO A 44 4.10 21.18 -5.24
N ALA A 45 4.05 22.24 -4.42
CA ALA A 45 2.88 22.56 -3.59
C ALA A 45 1.62 22.85 -4.43
N ARG A 46 1.80 23.32 -5.66
CA ARG A 46 0.72 23.53 -6.63
C ARG A 46 1.17 23.03 -8.00
N TRP A 47 0.40 22.13 -8.57
CA TRP A 47 0.62 21.69 -9.95
C TRP A 47 0.28 22.85 -10.90
N PRO A 48 1.16 23.17 -11.86
CA PRO A 48 1.01 24.35 -12.70
C PRO A 48 -0.16 24.27 -13.69
N ARG A 49 -0.67 23.08 -14.00
CA ARG A 49 -1.84 22.89 -14.88
C ARG A 49 -2.71 21.74 -14.35
N ALA A 50 -4.02 21.83 -14.61
CA ALA A 50 -4.94 20.72 -14.36
C ALA A 50 -4.52 19.51 -15.20
N LEU A 51 -4.75 18.31 -14.65
CA LEU A 51 -4.42 17.05 -15.32
C LEU A 51 -5.09 17.03 -16.70
N HIS A 52 -4.30 16.99 -17.77
CA HIS A 52 -4.84 16.81 -19.12
C HIS A 52 -5.23 15.34 -19.28
N LEU A 53 -6.53 15.07 -19.32
CA LEU A 53 -7.05 13.73 -19.55
C LEU A 53 -6.80 13.39 -21.03
N VAL A 54 -5.80 12.55 -21.27
CA VAL A 54 -5.67 11.86 -22.55
C VAL A 54 -6.82 10.82 -22.65
N PRO A 55 -7.36 10.59 -23.86
CA PRO A 55 -8.39 9.58 -24.07
C PRO A 55 -7.95 8.25 -23.46
N ARG A 56 -8.87 7.57 -22.76
CA ARG A 56 -8.58 6.23 -22.25
C ARG A 56 -8.26 5.35 -23.45
N ILE A 57 -7.16 4.60 -23.36
CA ILE A 57 -6.67 3.66 -24.39
C ILE A 57 -7.71 2.65 -24.91
N HIS A 58 -8.91 2.57 -24.32
CA HIS A 58 -10.02 1.75 -24.79
C HIS A 58 -10.86 2.41 -25.90
N GLU A 59 -10.78 3.73 -26.09
CA GLU A 59 -11.55 4.50 -27.08
C GLU A 59 -10.81 4.64 -28.43
N ALA A 60 -9.68 3.97 -28.60
CA ALA A 60 -8.84 4.02 -29.81
C ALA A 60 -8.98 2.73 -30.67
N GLY A 61 -10.16 2.12 -30.64
CA GLY A 61 -10.56 0.97 -31.46
C GLY A 61 -11.54 1.36 -32.55
#